data_AF-A0A3M6TIL2-F1
#
_entry.id   AF-A0A3M6TIL2-F1
#
_cell.length_a   1.000
_cell.length_b   1.000
_cell.length_c   1.000
_cell.angle_alpha   90.00
_cell.angle_beta   90.00
_cell.angle_gamma   90.00
#
_symmetry.space_group_name_H-M   'P 1'
#
loop_
_entity.id
_entity.type
_entity.pdbx_description
1 polymer ?
#
loop_
_entity_poly.entity_id
_entity_poly.type
_entity_poly.pdbx_seq_one_letter_code
_entity_poly.pdbx_strand_id
1 'polypeptide(L)'
;MKHPGTHFYSGSPGPNVLPEFVKSQEAILYTATKPTGLPRGSVGVITFFIPDDNMTVAVMFSVPFDRNLYENWWDAKVYRNKTEADYNVWSFMYYNHNPFRGDDGWHEKQISEGYRVKGIMTSTGQCKLQLKIWKPESLQT
;
A
#
# COMPACT_ATOMS: atom_id res chain seq x y z
N MET A 1 12.24 -5.97 -6.73
CA MET A 1 10.78 -5.88 -6.99
C MET A 1 10.55 -5.29 -8.38
N LYS A 2 9.51 -5.78 -9.08
CA LYS A 2 8.96 -5.20 -10.31
C LYS A 2 7.58 -4.61 -10.01
N HIS A 3 7.19 -3.49 -10.62
CA HIS A 3 5.84 -2.92 -10.46
C HIS A 3 4.85 -3.51 -11.49
N PRO A 4 3.94 -4.44 -11.12
CA PRO A 4 2.92 -4.98 -12.02
C PRO A 4 1.75 -4.02 -12.27
N GLY A 5 1.31 -3.22 -11.29
CA GLY A 5 0.23 -2.27 -11.53
C GLY A 5 -0.26 -1.51 -10.30
N THR A 6 -1.08 -0.49 -10.57
CA THR A 6 -1.79 0.30 -9.55
C THR A 6 -3.27 0.34 -9.89
N HIS A 7 -4.12 0.14 -8.89
CA HIS A 7 -5.56 0.31 -9.00
C HIS A 7 -6.03 1.45 -8.11
N PHE A 8 -6.80 2.37 -8.68
CA PHE A 8 -7.46 3.46 -7.96
C PHE A 8 -8.96 3.20 -7.91
N TYR A 9 -9.48 3.01 -6.70
CA TYR A 9 -10.93 3.11 -6.45
C TYR A 9 -11.39 4.58 -6.52
N SER A 10 -10.51 5.50 -6.10
CA SER A 10 -10.73 6.95 -6.21
C SER A 10 -9.43 7.70 -6.41
N GLY A 11 -9.42 8.70 -7.29
CA GLY A 11 -8.20 9.46 -7.59
C GLY A 11 -7.37 8.87 -8.73
N SER A 12 -6.12 9.29 -8.80
CA SER A 12 -5.19 8.93 -9.87
C SER A 12 -3.74 8.97 -9.38
N PRO A 13 -2.80 8.35 -10.11
CA PRO A 13 -1.38 8.59 -9.89
C PRO A 13 -1.06 10.08 -9.91
N GLY A 14 -0.13 10.48 -9.04
CA GLY A 14 0.49 11.81 -9.11
C GLY A 14 1.56 11.87 -10.23
N PRO A 15 2.38 12.94 -10.25
CA PRO A 15 3.33 13.18 -11.34
C PRO A 15 4.52 12.20 -11.34
N ASN A 16 4.79 11.53 -10.22
CA ASN A 16 5.93 10.62 -10.11
C ASN A 16 5.62 9.27 -10.76
N VAL A 17 6.48 8.84 -11.68
CA VAL A 17 6.43 7.51 -12.29
C VAL A 17 7.05 6.50 -11.34
N LEU A 18 6.38 5.36 -11.12
CA LEU A 18 6.96 4.27 -10.34
C LEU A 18 8.15 3.68 -11.10
N PRO A 19 9.32 3.50 -10.46
CA PRO A 19 10.44 2.81 -11.08
C PRO A 19 10.02 1.38 -11.43
N GLU A 20 10.37 0.91 -12.62
CA GLU A 20 10.02 -0.45 -13.05
C GLU A 20 10.69 -1.50 -12.14
N PHE A 21 11.91 -1.21 -11.67
CA PHE A 21 12.70 -2.09 -10.81
C PHE A 21 13.16 -1.38 -9.55
N VAL A 22 13.13 -2.11 -8.44
CA VAL A 22 13.56 -1.63 -7.12
C VAL A 22 14.41 -2.73 -6.50
N LYS A 23 15.67 -2.42 -6.20
CA LYS A 23 16.60 -3.39 -5.62
C LYS A 23 16.35 -3.56 -4.13
N SER A 24 16.92 -4.62 -3.56
CA SER A 24 16.97 -4.76 -2.10
C SER A 24 17.65 -3.54 -1.48
N GLN A 25 17.14 -3.08 -0.35
CA GLN A 25 17.60 -1.89 0.38
C GLN A 25 17.35 -0.53 -0.30
N GLU A 26 16.65 -0.49 -1.45
CA GLU A 26 16.16 0.75 -2.03
C GLU A 26 14.74 1.08 -1.55
N ALA A 27 14.38 2.37 -1.60
CA ALA A 27 13.05 2.86 -1.28
C ALA A 27 12.35 3.41 -2.52
N ILE A 28 11.03 3.26 -2.54
CA ILE A 28 10.17 3.75 -3.63
C ILE A 28 9.47 5.02 -3.15
N LEU A 29 9.47 6.04 -4.00
CA LEU A 29 8.63 7.22 -3.79
C LEU A 29 7.46 7.18 -4.77
N TYR A 30 6.25 7.28 -4.23
CA TYR A 30 5.03 7.33 -5.01
C TYR A 30 4.10 8.41 -4.49
N THR A 31 3.33 9.00 -5.39
CA THR A 31 2.34 10.01 -5.08
C THR A 31 1.02 9.64 -5.73
N ALA A 32 -0.06 9.93 -5.02
CA ALA A 32 -1.43 9.73 -5.46
C ALA A 32 -2.22 11.01 -5.17
N THR A 33 -3.13 11.39 -6.08
CA THR A 33 -3.91 12.62 -5.95
C THR A 33 -5.41 12.31 -6.05
N LYS A 34 -6.22 13.15 -5.42
CA LYS A 34 -7.67 13.09 -5.56
C LYS A 34 -8.09 13.66 -6.93
N PRO A 35 -9.29 13.33 -7.43
CA PRO A 35 -9.82 13.99 -8.61
C PRO A 35 -10.04 15.49 -8.37
N THR A 36 -9.71 16.31 -9.36
CA THR A 36 -9.95 17.76 -9.32
C THR A 36 -11.45 18.05 -9.41
N GLY A 37 -11.94 19.02 -8.61
CA GLY A 37 -13.33 19.47 -8.67
C GLY A 37 -14.38 18.53 -8.08
N LEU A 38 -14.00 17.35 -7.56
CA LEU A 38 -14.95 16.39 -6.97
C LEU A 38 -14.73 16.21 -5.45
N PRO A 39 -15.79 15.96 -4.67
CA PRO A 39 -15.72 15.62 -3.25
C PRO A 39 -15.32 14.15 -3.05
N ARG A 40 -14.23 13.74 -3.69
CA ARG A 40 -13.68 12.39 -3.66
C ARG A 40 -12.26 12.41 -3.13
N GLY A 41 -11.88 11.31 -2.48
CA GLY A 41 -10.57 11.13 -1.87
C GLY A 41 -9.53 10.55 -2.84
N SER A 42 -8.44 10.03 -2.29
CA SER A 42 -7.44 9.24 -3.01
C SER A 42 -7.32 7.87 -2.33
N VAL A 43 -7.73 6.83 -3.05
CA VAL A 43 -7.97 5.50 -2.50
C VAL A 43 -7.54 4.46 -3.54
N GLY A 44 -6.67 3.54 -3.15
CA GLY A 44 -6.17 2.55 -4.09
C GLY A 44 -5.26 1.49 -3.46
N VAL A 45 -4.73 0.65 -4.34
CA VAL A 45 -3.73 -0.37 -4.01
C VAL A 45 -2.64 -0.40 -5.07
N ILE A 46 -1.41 -0.54 -4.61
CA ILE A 46 -0.20 -0.66 -5.45
C ILE A 46 0.38 -2.03 -5.23
N THR A 47 0.73 -2.74 -6.29
CA THR A 47 1.38 -4.05 -6.20
C THR A 47 2.84 -4.00 -6.68
N PHE A 48 3.68 -4.84 -6.07
CA PHE A 48 5.09 -5.04 -6.36
C PHE A 48 5.41 -6.54 -6.36
N PHE A 49 5.80 -7.07 -7.51
CA PHE A 49 6.20 -8.47 -7.65
C PHE A 49 7.67 -8.65 -7.23
N ILE A 50 7.95 -9.66 -6.42
CA ILE A 50 9.28 -10.12 -6.00
C ILE A 50 9.56 -11.41 -6.79
N PRO A 51 10.36 -11.36 -7.87
CA PRO A 51 10.62 -12.54 -8.71
C PRO A 51 11.27 -13.69 -7.93
N ASP A 52 12.25 -13.37 -7.08
CA ASP A 52 13.04 -14.37 -6.34
C ASP A 52 12.19 -15.22 -5.39
N ASP A 53 11.15 -14.62 -4.79
CA ASP A 53 10.22 -15.30 -3.89
C ASP A 53 8.94 -15.78 -4.62
N ASN A 54 8.77 -15.42 -5.90
CA ASN A 54 7.53 -15.58 -6.66
C ASN A 54 6.29 -15.10 -5.87
N MET A 55 6.38 -13.89 -5.30
CA MET A 55 5.38 -13.28 -4.43
C MET A 55 5.05 -11.86 -4.87
N THR A 56 3.86 -11.38 -4.54
CA THR A 56 3.44 -9.99 -4.76
C THR A 56 3.17 -9.31 -3.43
N VAL A 57 3.83 -8.18 -3.19
CA VAL A 57 3.51 -7.24 -2.12
C VAL A 57 2.42 -6.30 -2.62
N ALA A 58 1.31 -6.20 -1.90
CA ALA A 58 0.28 -5.19 -2.11
C ALA A 58 0.31 -4.16 -0.97
N VAL A 59 0.21 -2.88 -1.30
CA VAL A 59 0.11 -1.76 -0.35
C VAL A 59 -1.18 -1.00 -0.65
N MET A 60 -2.11 -1.01 0.30
CA MET A 60 -3.37 -0.29 0.21
C MET A 60 -3.26 1.04 0.97
N PHE A 61 -3.86 2.08 0.40
CA PHE A 61 -4.06 3.37 1.07
C PHE A 61 -5.48 3.89 0.81
N SER A 62 -6.04 4.57 1.79
CA SER A 62 -7.34 5.23 1.71
C SER A 62 -7.26 6.57 2.41
N VAL A 63 -7.44 7.66 1.64
CA VAL A 63 -7.50 9.03 2.13
C VAL A 63 -8.85 9.61 1.71
N PRO A 64 -9.88 9.60 2.58
CA PRO A 64 -11.21 10.07 2.23
C PRO A 64 -11.27 11.60 2.09
N PHE A 65 -12.28 12.08 1.35
CA PHE A 65 -12.57 13.51 1.26
C PHE A 65 -13.29 14.04 2.51
N ASP A 66 -14.35 13.34 2.94
CA ASP A 66 -15.11 13.73 4.12
C ASP A 66 -14.45 13.17 5.38
N ARG A 67 -13.92 14.09 6.18
CA ARG A 67 -13.12 13.84 7.37
C ARG A 67 -13.96 13.83 8.65
N ASN A 68 -15.22 14.23 8.57
CA ASN A 68 -16.14 14.16 9.70
C ASN A 68 -16.72 12.76 9.88
N LEU A 69 -16.76 11.99 8.79
CA LEU A 69 -17.34 10.63 8.76
C LEU A 69 -16.29 9.53 8.62
N TYR A 70 -15.14 9.83 8.03
CA TYR A 70 -14.13 8.84 7.67
C TYR A 70 -12.72 9.28 8.04
N GLU A 71 -11.85 8.29 8.18
CA GLU A 71 -10.45 8.45 8.54
C GLU A 71 -9.56 7.84 7.47
N ASN A 72 -8.26 8.16 7.56
CA ASN A 72 -7.26 7.53 6.72
C ASN A 72 -7.07 6.06 7.13
N TRP A 73 -6.82 5.19 6.16
CA TRP A 73 -6.52 3.77 6.38
C TRP A 73 -5.40 3.30 5.46
N TRP A 74 -4.59 2.36 5.93
CA TRP A 74 -3.56 1.71 5.12
C TRP A 74 -3.36 0.27 5.52
N ASP A 75 -2.79 -0.52 4.61
CA ASP A 75 -2.40 -1.88 4.91
C ASP A 75 -1.34 -2.41 3.94
N ALA A 76 -0.66 -3.48 4.32
CA ALA A 76 0.18 -4.26 3.41
C ALA A 76 -0.12 -5.76 3.53
N LYS A 77 -0.04 -6.46 2.40
CA LYS A 77 -0.25 -7.91 2.33
C LYS A 77 0.68 -8.54 1.29
N VAL A 78 1.10 -9.77 1.55
CA VAL A 78 1.82 -10.61 0.57
C VAL A 78 0.86 -11.64 -0.02
N TYR A 79 0.90 -11.77 -1.34
CA TYR A 79 0.17 -12.74 -2.16
C TYR A 79 1.17 -13.68 -2.84
N ARG A 80 0.77 -14.94 -3.03
CA ARG A 80 1.55 -15.90 -3.84
C ARG A 80 1.39 -15.56 -5.32
N ASN A 81 2.46 -15.80 -6.08
CA ASN A 81 2.54 -15.53 -7.51
C ASN A 81 2.38 -14.04 -7.86
N LYS A 82 2.42 -13.75 -9.16
CA LYS A 82 2.09 -12.43 -9.69
C LYS A 82 0.61 -12.13 -9.48
N THR A 83 0.31 -11.06 -8.74
CA THR A 83 -1.05 -10.56 -8.50
C THR A 83 -1.15 -9.13 -9.02
N GLU A 84 -2.15 -8.87 -9.86
CA GLU A 84 -2.43 -7.52 -10.35
C GLU A 84 -3.13 -6.68 -9.28
N ALA A 85 -2.92 -5.37 -9.32
CA ALA A 85 -3.71 -4.46 -8.50
C ALA A 85 -5.12 -4.35 -9.09
N ASP A 86 -6.15 -4.68 -8.31
CA ASP A 86 -7.55 -4.57 -8.73
C ASP A 86 -8.50 -4.21 -7.57
N TYR A 87 -9.79 -4.08 -7.90
CA TYR A 87 -10.84 -3.77 -6.94
C TYR A 87 -10.99 -4.81 -5.84
N ASN A 88 -10.83 -6.10 -6.16
CA ASN A 88 -11.01 -7.19 -5.21
C ASN A 88 -9.87 -7.21 -4.19
N VAL A 89 -8.62 -6.99 -4.64
CA VAL A 89 -7.45 -6.82 -3.78
C VAL A 89 -7.66 -5.62 -2.85
N TRP A 90 -8.06 -4.46 -3.38
CA TRP A 90 -8.34 -3.27 -2.58
C TRP A 90 -9.45 -3.52 -1.54
N SER A 91 -10.61 -4.04 -1.98
CA SER A 91 -11.78 -4.27 -1.13
C SER A 91 -11.47 -5.26 -0.02
N PHE A 92 -10.77 -6.36 -0.33
CA PHE A 92 -10.34 -7.33 0.67
C PHE A 92 -9.44 -6.68 1.72
N MET A 93 -8.43 -5.91 1.31
CA MET A 93 -7.50 -5.26 2.25
C MET A 93 -8.20 -4.22 3.12
N TYR A 94 -9.15 -3.47 2.54
CA TYR A 94 -9.89 -2.43 3.25
C TYR A 94 -10.91 -2.98 4.25
N TYR A 95 -11.70 -3.99 3.87
CA TYR A 95 -12.80 -4.49 4.70
C TYR A 95 -12.46 -5.72 5.53
N ASN A 96 -11.48 -6.53 5.12
CA ASN A 96 -11.32 -7.91 5.62
C ASN A 96 -9.90 -8.28 6.07
N HIS A 97 -8.94 -7.36 6.05
CA HIS A 97 -7.53 -7.67 6.38
C HIS A 97 -6.97 -6.89 7.58
N ASN A 98 -7.86 -6.29 8.39
CA ASN A 98 -7.51 -5.50 9.57
C ASN A 98 -6.51 -4.38 9.20
N PRO A 99 -6.94 -3.40 8.37
CA PRO A 99 -6.09 -2.27 8.03
C PRO A 99 -5.77 -1.42 9.26
N PHE A 100 -4.65 -0.72 9.20
CA PHE A 100 -4.26 0.25 10.21
C PHE A 100 -4.88 1.61 9.91
N ARG A 101 -5.26 2.33 10.96
CA ARG A 101 -5.68 3.72 10.86
C ARG A 101 -4.47 4.60 10.55
N GLY A 102 -4.66 5.64 9.74
CA GLY A 102 -3.73 6.76 9.66
C GLY A 102 -3.94 7.68 10.83
N ASP A 103 -3.25 7.41 11.92
CA ASP A 103 -3.42 8.03 13.24
C ASP A 103 -2.13 8.69 13.75
N ASP A 104 -1.19 8.97 12.84
CA ASP A 104 0.13 9.53 13.15
C ASP A 104 1.01 8.61 14.03
N GLY A 105 0.61 7.34 14.21
CA GLY A 105 1.32 6.30 14.96
C GLY A 105 2.07 5.30 14.09
N TRP A 106 3.11 4.69 14.68
CA TRP A 106 3.79 3.54 14.08
C TRP A 106 3.05 2.25 14.40
N HIS A 107 2.73 1.47 13.37
CA HIS A 107 2.11 0.16 13.48
C HIS A 107 2.97 -0.92 12.85
N GLU A 108 2.86 -2.13 13.37
CA GLU A 108 3.60 -3.29 12.87
C GLU A 108 2.72 -4.55 12.96
N LYS A 109 2.78 -5.40 11.92
CA LYS A 109 2.23 -6.76 11.98
C LYS A 109 3.02 -7.74 11.13
N GLN A 110 2.88 -9.01 11.46
CA GLN A 110 3.22 -10.09 10.54
C GLN A 110 2.23 -10.10 9.38
N ILE A 111 2.73 -10.32 8.16
CA ILE A 111 1.93 -10.53 6.95
C ILE A 111 2.27 -11.91 6.37
N SER A 112 1.54 -12.36 5.35
CA SER A 112 1.66 -13.71 4.79
C SER A 112 3.11 -14.09 4.42
N GLU A 113 3.39 -15.40 4.38
CA GLU A 113 4.65 -15.96 3.84
C GLU A 113 5.93 -15.54 4.60
N GLY A 114 5.81 -15.30 5.90
CA GLY A 114 6.94 -14.97 6.78
C GLY A 114 7.39 -13.51 6.72
N TYR A 115 6.71 -12.67 5.93
CA TYR A 115 7.02 -11.24 5.86
C TYR A 115 6.46 -10.47 7.06
N ARG A 116 7.03 -9.29 7.32
CA ARG A 116 6.54 -8.30 8.29
C ARG A 116 6.43 -6.94 7.61
N VAL A 117 5.52 -6.11 8.13
CA VAL A 117 5.41 -4.70 7.76
C VAL A 117 5.45 -3.85 9.02
N LYS A 118 6.19 -2.74 8.95
CA LYS A 118 6.11 -1.64 9.92
C LYS A 118 5.96 -0.33 9.17
N GLY A 119 5.03 0.51 9.58
CA GLY A 119 4.77 1.76 8.90
C GLY A 119 4.00 2.76 9.75
N ILE A 120 3.84 3.94 9.19
CA ILE A 120 3.13 5.08 9.76
C ILE A 120 2.39 5.79 8.63
N MET A 121 1.16 6.20 8.90
CA MET A 121 0.37 7.02 8.00
C MET A 121 -0.14 8.23 8.77
N THR A 122 0.12 9.42 8.24
CA THR A 122 -0.36 10.64 8.87
C THR A 122 -1.87 10.73 8.78
N SER A 123 -2.51 11.33 9.78
CA SER A 123 -3.96 11.44 9.79
C SER A 123 -4.48 12.43 8.77
N THR A 124 -3.75 13.47 8.34
CA THR A 124 -4.28 14.58 7.52
C THR A 124 -4.65 14.22 6.06
N GLY A 125 -5.35 15.13 5.37
CA GLY A 125 -5.69 14.95 3.94
C GLY A 125 -4.50 15.10 2.99
N GLN A 126 -3.44 15.82 3.41
CA GLN A 126 -2.13 15.79 2.76
C GLN A 126 -1.30 14.66 3.39
N CYS A 127 -1.72 13.45 3.08
CA CYS A 127 -1.22 12.25 3.74
C CYS A 127 0.20 11.88 3.30
N LYS A 128 1.02 11.45 4.27
CA LYS A 128 2.26 10.70 4.05
C LYS A 128 2.11 9.30 4.63
N LEU A 129 2.41 8.28 3.83
CA LEU A 129 2.54 6.89 4.25
C LEU A 129 3.99 6.46 4.06
N GLN A 130 4.63 6.03 5.15
CA GLN A 130 5.97 5.48 5.14
C GLN A 130 5.92 4.07 5.71
N LEU A 131 6.50 3.10 5.00
CA LEU A 131 6.53 1.71 5.46
C LEU A 131 7.82 1.01 5.04
N LYS A 132 8.16 -0.03 5.79
CA LYS A 132 9.20 -1.01 5.49
C LYS A 132 8.58 -2.39 5.50
N ILE A 133 8.91 -3.20 4.50
CA ILE A 133 8.52 -4.61 4.42
C ILE A 133 9.80 -5.45 4.37
N TRP A 134 9.85 -6.51 5.15
CA TRP A 134 11.02 -7.39 5.20
C TRP A 134 10.62 -8.82 5.58
N LYS A 135 11.48 -9.77 5.24
CA LYS A 135 11.41 -11.16 5.69
C LYS A 135 12.48 -11.35 6.77
N PRO A 136 12.14 -11.73 8.01
CA PRO A 136 13.14 -11.97 9.05
C PRO A 136 14.10 -13.11 8.68
N GLU A 137 15.39 -12.95 9.01
CA GLU A 137 16.47 -13.89 8.65
C GLU A 137 16.28 -15.31 9.21
N SER A 138 15.50 -15.48 10.29
CA SER A 138 15.24 -16.78 10.92
C SER A 138 14.35 -17.74 10.10
N LEU A 139 13.97 -17.38 8.87
CA LEU A 139 13.13 -18.17 7.96
C LEU A 139 13.78 -18.38 6.57
N GLN A 140 15.07 -18.04 6.42
CA GLN A 140 15.87 -18.44 5.26
C GLN A 140 16.49 -19.82 5.55
N THR A 141 15.69 -20.88 5.44
CA THR A 141 16.17 -22.27 5.39
C THR A 141 16.40 -22.71 3.97
#